data_AF-U1QNS1-F1
#
_entry.id   AF-U1QNS1-F1
#
_cell.length_a   1.000
_cell.length_b   1.000
_cell.length_c   1.000
_cell.angle_alpha   90.00
_cell.angle_beta   90.00
_cell.angle_gamma   90.00
#
_symmetry.space_group_name_H-M   'P 1'
#
loop_
_entity.id
_entity.type
_entity.pdbx_description
1 polymer ?
#
loop_
_entity_poly.entity_id
_entity_poly.type
_entity_poly.pdbx_seq_one_letter_code
_entity_poly.pdbx_strand_id
1 'polypeptide(L)'
;MLLAVVAVSLTVSVLVYLGLFGFAVSQYRSARQHEQSESVDPHEFSGKNEPETVYTSAELEHFDVLWKGEYGKWRTSEYSANDTAYTYVHGPYCPHDEHALGIQAVSKWVIATEHVWACDACDRTYPYPDEEIGDGTVVERAMKRRIKRKREANQSR
;
A
#
# COMPACT_ATOMS: atom_id res chain seq x y z
N MET A 1 -13.54 -63.78 1.89
CA MET A 1 -14.36 -62.67 1.35
C MET A 1 -14.29 -61.41 2.21
N LEU A 2 -14.51 -61.49 3.53
CA LEU A 2 -14.46 -60.33 4.46
C LEU A 2 -13.16 -59.49 4.37
N LEU A 3 -11.98 -60.13 4.35
CA LEU A 3 -10.69 -59.42 4.23
C LEU A 3 -10.54 -58.63 2.93
N ALA A 4 -11.05 -59.15 1.82
CA ALA A 4 -10.99 -58.47 0.53
C ALA A 4 -11.91 -57.24 0.50
N VAL A 5 -13.08 -57.32 1.14
CA VAL A 5 -14.02 -56.19 1.26
C VAL A 5 -13.43 -55.07 2.12
N VAL A 6 -12.74 -55.41 3.21
CA VAL A 6 -12.06 -54.43 4.09
C VAL A 6 -10.87 -53.76 3.39
N ALA A 7 -10.09 -54.52 2.61
CA ALA A 7 -8.98 -53.96 1.85
C ALA A 7 -9.47 -52.97 0.77
N VAL A 8 -10.53 -53.32 0.04
CA VAL A 8 -11.12 -52.45 -0.98
C VAL A 8 -11.69 -51.18 -0.35
N SER A 9 -12.43 -51.28 0.76
CA SER A 9 -12.98 -50.08 1.42
C SER A 9 -11.90 -49.11 1.90
N LEU A 10 -10.80 -49.63 2.49
CA LEU A 10 -9.66 -48.81 2.90
C LEU A 10 -8.99 -48.11 1.71
N THR A 11 -8.76 -48.82 0.61
CA THR A 11 -8.14 -48.21 -0.58
C THR A 11 -9.01 -47.10 -1.19
N VAL A 12 -10.33 -47.30 -1.25
CA VAL A 12 -11.27 -46.29 -1.73
C VAL A 12 -11.29 -45.08 -0.80
N SER A 13 -11.32 -45.28 0.52
CA SER A 13 -11.26 -44.17 1.48
C SER A 13 -9.97 -43.35 1.38
N VAL A 14 -8.82 -44.00 1.18
CA VAL A 14 -7.53 -43.30 1.01
C VAL A 14 -7.50 -42.50 -0.30
N LEU A 15 -8.01 -43.07 -1.41
CA LEU A 15 -8.07 -42.38 -2.69
C LEU A 15 -9.00 -41.16 -2.65
N VAL A 16 -10.16 -41.28 -1.99
CA VAL A 16 -11.07 -40.15 -1.77
C VAL A 16 -10.40 -39.06 -0.93
N TYR A 17 -9.69 -39.43 0.14
CA TYR A 17 -9.00 -38.48 0.98
C TYR A 17 -7.89 -37.73 0.22
N LEU A 18 -7.07 -38.44 -0.55
CA LEU A 18 -6.02 -37.83 -1.38
C LEU A 18 -6.59 -36.92 -2.47
N GLY A 19 -7.73 -37.30 -3.07
CA GLY A 19 -8.43 -36.48 -4.06
C GLY A 19 -8.97 -35.18 -3.46
N LEU A 20 -9.63 -35.26 -2.30
CA LEU A 20 -10.14 -34.08 -1.59
C LEU A 20 -9.01 -33.18 -1.10
N PHE A 21 -7.92 -33.76 -0.60
CA PHE A 21 -6.75 -33.02 -0.15
C PHE A 21 -6.06 -32.31 -1.32
N GLY A 22 -5.88 -32.98 -2.46
CA GLY A 22 -5.33 -32.39 -3.68
C GLY A 22 -6.20 -31.25 -4.22
N PHE A 23 -7.52 -31.40 -4.19
CA PHE A 23 -8.45 -30.35 -4.59
C PHE A 23 -8.41 -29.15 -3.65
N ALA A 24 -8.34 -29.37 -2.33
CA ALA A 24 -8.20 -28.29 -1.35
C ALA A 24 -6.88 -27.53 -1.53
N VAL A 25 -5.78 -28.24 -1.80
CA VAL A 25 -4.47 -27.63 -2.07
C VAL A 25 -4.46 -26.85 -3.39
N SER A 26 -5.13 -27.34 -4.43
CA SER A 26 -5.19 -26.61 -5.71
C SER A 26 -6.02 -25.33 -5.59
N GLN A 27 -7.17 -25.38 -4.91
CA GLN A 27 -7.99 -24.20 -4.65
C GLN A 27 -7.24 -23.16 -3.80
N TYR A 28 -6.50 -23.62 -2.78
CA TYR A 28 -5.65 -22.74 -1.97
C TYR A 28 -4.56 -22.04 -2.79
N ARG A 29 -3.93 -22.74 -3.74
CA ARG A 29 -2.93 -22.14 -4.63
C ARG A 29 -3.53 -21.18 -5.65
N SER A 30 -4.67 -21.52 -6.25
CA SER A 30 -5.36 -20.66 -7.21
C SER A 30 -5.86 -19.37 -6.56
N ALA A 31 -6.37 -19.43 -5.33
CA ALA A 31 -6.76 -18.24 -4.58
C ALA A 31 -5.58 -17.28 -4.35
N ARG A 32 -4.42 -17.82 -3.94
CA ARG A 32 -3.19 -17.03 -3.79
C ARG A 32 -2.69 -16.38 -5.08
N GLN A 33 -2.85 -17.05 -6.23
CA GLN A 33 -2.41 -16.48 -7.51
C GLN A 33 -3.34 -15.37 -8.02
N HIS A 34 -4.61 -15.35 -7.62
CA HIS A 34 -5.52 -14.25 -7.98
C HIS A 34 -5.42 -13.04 -7.03
N GLU A 35 -5.10 -13.23 -5.75
CA GLU A 35 -4.91 -12.12 -4.79
C GLU A 35 -3.67 -11.24 -5.08
N GLN A 36 -2.72 -11.68 -5.93
CA GLN A 36 -1.47 -10.95 -6.19
C GLN A 36 -1.57 -9.83 -7.26
N SER A 37 -2.71 -9.62 -7.93
CA SER A 37 -2.75 -8.78 -9.15
C SER A 37 -3.45 -7.43 -9.06
N GLU A 38 -4.01 -7.03 -7.91
CA GLU A 38 -4.64 -5.72 -7.76
C GLU A 38 -3.64 -4.70 -7.17
N SER A 39 -2.62 -4.35 -7.97
CA SER A 39 -1.71 -3.24 -7.69
C SER A 39 -2.47 -1.93 -7.90
N VAL A 40 -3.18 -1.45 -6.88
CA VAL A 40 -3.69 -0.09 -6.86
C VAL A 40 -2.48 0.85 -6.73
N ASP A 41 -2.23 1.63 -7.78
CA ASP A 41 -1.13 2.59 -7.83
C ASP A 41 -1.36 3.68 -6.76
N PRO A 42 -0.52 3.77 -5.70
CA PRO A 42 -0.71 4.75 -4.64
C PRO A 42 -0.39 6.19 -5.10
N HIS A 43 0.06 6.40 -6.33
CA HIS A 43 0.43 7.73 -6.83
C HIS A 43 -0.75 8.72 -6.99
N GLU A 44 -2.00 8.28 -6.83
CA GLU A 44 -3.19 9.15 -7.00
C GLU A 44 -3.59 10.01 -5.77
N PHE A 45 -2.86 9.96 -4.65
CA PHE A 45 -3.24 10.75 -3.46
C PHE A 45 -3.06 12.27 -3.60
N SER A 46 -2.38 12.75 -4.66
CA SER A 46 -2.30 14.19 -4.94
C SER A 46 -3.24 14.54 -6.11
N GLY A 47 -4.34 15.23 -5.82
CA GLY A 47 -5.20 15.80 -6.86
C GLY A 47 -4.55 16.92 -7.69
N LYS A 48 -3.26 17.21 -7.50
CA LYS A 48 -2.50 18.29 -8.15
C LYS A 48 -1.16 17.77 -8.63
N ASN A 49 -0.66 18.33 -9.73
CA ASN A 49 0.66 18.01 -10.26
C ASN A 49 1.79 18.43 -9.30
N GLU A 50 2.93 17.75 -9.39
CA GLU A 50 4.16 18.08 -8.67
C GLU A 50 4.65 19.50 -9.01
N PRO A 51 5.02 20.33 -8.02
CA PRO A 51 5.42 21.71 -8.28
C PRO A 51 6.75 21.80 -9.04
N GLU A 52 6.80 22.54 -10.15
CA GLU A 52 8.08 22.80 -10.85
C GLU A 52 9.06 23.65 -10.03
N THR A 53 8.56 24.61 -9.25
CA THR A 53 9.40 25.43 -8.38
C THR A 53 9.16 25.05 -6.92
N VAL A 54 10.09 24.30 -6.35
CA VAL A 54 10.07 23.88 -4.94
C VAL A 54 10.73 24.93 -4.07
N TYR A 55 9.99 25.47 -3.09
CA TYR A 55 10.53 26.40 -2.09
C TYR A 55 11.05 25.67 -0.86
N THR A 56 10.42 24.55 -0.50
CA THR A 56 10.85 23.72 0.62
C THR A 56 10.27 22.32 0.50
N SER A 57 11.02 21.32 0.95
CA SER A 57 10.56 19.95 1.06
C SER A 57 10.54 19.50 2.52
N ALA A 58 9.75 18.48 2.83
CA ALA A 58 9.76 17.82 4.12
C ALA A 58 9.38 16.35 3.99
N GLU A 59 9.87 15.58 4.94
CA GLU A 59 9.48 14.20 5.16
C GLU A 59 8.57 14.11 6.40
N LEU A 60 7.65 13.15 6.34
CA LEU A 60 6.69 12.84 7.37
C LEU A 60 6.53 11.32 7.44
N GLU A 61 6.87 10.74 8.58
CA GLU A 61 6.41 9.39 8.91
C GLU A 61 4.96 9.48 9.43
N HIS A 62 4.05 8.76 8.78
CA HIS A 62 2.65 8.66 9.18
C HIS A 62 2.08 7.31 8.75
N PHE A 63 1.32 6.66 9.62
CA PHE A 63 0.87 5.27 9.45
C PHE A 63 2.04 4.29 9.26
N ASP A 64 3.13 4.46 10.00
CA ASP A 64 4.32 3.60 9.91
C ASP A 64 5.01 3.56 8.53
N VAL A 65 4.64 4.47 7.61
CA VAL A 65 5.25 4.63 6.30
C VAL A 65 5.74 6.06 6.09
N LEU A 66 6.67 6.23 5.15
CA LEU A 66 7.29 7.51 4.85
C LEU A 66 6.50 8.24 3.75
N TRP A 67 6.23 9.52 4.00
CA TRP A 67 5.62 10.44 3.04
C TRP A 67 6.58 11.57 2.75
N LYS A 68 6.68 11.94 1.47
CA LYS A 68 7.49 13.06 1.01
C LYS A 68 6.56 14.18 0.55
N GLY A 69 6.94 15.41 0.85
CA GLY A 69 6.10 16.57 0.57
C GLY A 69 6.91 17.76 0.13
N GLU A 70 6.35 18.49 -0.82
CA GLU A 70 6.98 19.65 -1.43
C GLU A 70 6.04 20.83 -1.40
N TYR A 71 6.55 21.98 -0.99
CA TYR A 71 5.81 23.23 -1.05
C TYR A 71 6.40 24.11 -2.12
N GLY A 72 5.59 24.41 -3.12
CA GLY A 72 6.06 25.03 -4.34
C GLY A 72 4.92 25.56 -5.19
N LYS A 73 5.26 25.89 -6.44
CA LYS A 73 4.31 26.31 -7.46
C LYS A 73 4.48 25.48 -8.72
N TRP A 74 3.35 25.16 -9.34
CA TRP A 74 3.31 24.71 -10.72
C TRP A 74 3.69 25.89 -11.63
N ARG A 75 4.37 25.63 -12.74
CA ARG A 75 4.65 26.65 -13.74
C ARG A 75 3.76 26.40 -14.94
N THR A 76 2.80 27.27 -15.20
CA THR A 76 2.27 27.41 -16.56
C THR A 76 3.08 28.50 -17.26
N SER A 77 3.23 28.38 -18.58
CA SER A 77 3.89 29.38 -19.43
C SER A 77 3.23 30.78 -19.36
N GLU A 78 2.01 30.85 -18.82
CA GLU A 78 1.31 32.09 -18.50
C GLU A 78 1.48 32.39 -17.01
N TYR A 79 2.47 33.24 -16.70
CA TYR A 79 2.78 33.70 -15.36
C TYR A 79 1.60 34.51 -14.79
N SER A 80 0.58 33.82 -14.29
CA SER A 80 -0.47 34.42 -13.50
C SER A 80 0.15 34.77 -12.14
N ALA A 81 0.19 36.05 -11.80
CA ALA A 81 0.64 36.52 -10.48
C ALA A 81 -0.23 35.93 -9.32
N ASN A 82 -1.29 35.20 -9.66
CA ASN A 82 -2.23 34.56 -8.75
C ASN A 82 -1.95 33.07 -8.47
N ASP A 83 -0.91 32.48 -9.07
CA ASP A 83 -0.57 31.08 -8.77
C ASP A 83 -0.07 30.98 -7.33
N THR A 84 -0.94 30.46 -6.47
CA THR A 84 -0.68 30.32 -5.04
C THR A 84 0.15 29.06 -4.78
N ALA A 85 1.18 29.21 -3.95
CA ALA A 85 2.01 28.09 -3.58
C ALA A 85 1.21 27.06 -2.77
N TYR A 86 1.34 25.80 -3.14
CA TYR A 86 0.62 24.68 -2.54
C TYR A 86 1.60 23.62 -2.01
N THR A 87 1.08 22.75 -1.15
CA THR A 87 1.81 21.56 -0.69
C THR A 87 1.37 20.39 -1.55
N TYR A 88 2.33 19.75 -2.20
CA TYR A 88 2.23 18.48 -2.90
C TYR A 88 2.74 17.37 -1.97
N VAL A 89 2.09 16.22 -1.96
CA VAL A 89 2.47 15.07 -1.14
C VAL A 89 2.49 13.83 -2.00
N HIS A 90 3.55 13.04 -1.89
CA HIS A 90 3.73 11.80 -2.63
C HIS A 90 4.26 10.68 -1.72
N GLY A 91 3.95 9.45 -2.11
CA GLY A 91 4.17 8.24 -1.33
C GLY A 91 2.95 7.30 -1.39
N PRO A 92 2.88 6.29 -0.52
CA PRO A 92 3.80 6.03 0.59
C PRO A 92 5.09 5.33 0.17
N TYR A 93 6.15 5.53 0.95
CA TYR A 93 7.48 4.93 0.79
C TYR A 93 7.84 4.08 2.00
N CYS A 94 8.66 3.05 1.78
CA CYS A 94 9.22 2.23 2.83
C CYS A 94 10.18 3.07 3.71
N PRO A 95 9.98 3.12 5.04
CA PRO A 95 10.91 3.82 5.93
C PRO A 95 12.33 3.23 6.00
N HIS A 96 12.54 2.01 5.49
CA HIS A 96 13.85 1.34 5.58
C HIS A 96 14.73 1.53 4.34
N ASP A 97 14.13 1.53 3.15
CA ASP A 97 14.86 1.57 1.88
C ASP A 97 14.32 2.63 0.91
N GLU A 98 13.33 3.43 1.34
CA GLU A 98 12.66 4.48 0.58
C GLU A 98 12.01 4.05 -0.74
N HIS A 99 11.82 2.75 -0.99
CA HIS A 99 11.10 2.28 -2.17
C HIS A 99 9.61 2.59 -2.05
N ALA A 100 8.96 2.83 -3.20
CA ALA A 100 7.53 3.07 -3.23
C ALA A 100 6.79 1.81 -2.76
N LEU A 101 5.82 1.99 -1.87
CA LEU A 101 5.01 0.88 -1.37
C LEU A 101 3.79 0.69 -2.25
N GLY A 102 3.52 -0.54 -2.69
CA GLY A 102 2.27 -0.91 -3.34
C GLY A 102 1.19 -1.29 -2.33
N ILE A 103 -0.08 -1.30 -2.75
CA ILE A 103 -1.17 -1.88 -1.96
C ILE A 103 -1.29 -3.36 -2.33
N GLN A 104 -1.37 -4.23 -1.33
CA GLN A 104 -1.56 -5.66 -1.51
C GLN A 104 -2.65 -6.18 -0.57
N ALA A 105 -3.53 -7.04 -1.06
CA ALA A 105 -4.46 -7.79 -0.21
C ALA A 105 -3.75 -9.03 0.37
N VAL A 106 -3.78 -9.18 1.69
CA VAL A 106 -3.25 -10.35 2.40
C VAL A 106 -4.36 -11.05 3.17
N SER A 107 -4.49 -12.36 3.01
CA SER A 107 -5.45 -13.15 3.77
C SER A 107 -4.94 -13.37 5.20
N LYS A 108 -5.63 -12.78 6.18
CA LYS A 108 -5.31 -12.94 7.62
C LYS A 108 -5.93 -14.19 8.21
N TRP A 109 -7.04 -14.64 7.63
CA TRP A 109 -7.77 -15.87 7.95
C TRP A 109 -8.33 -16.50 6.68
N VAL A 110 -8.93 -17.70 6.77
CA VAL A 110 -9.57 -18.41 5.64
C VAL A 110 -10.66 -17.58 4.94
N ILE A 111 -11.17 -16.51 5.57
CA ILE A 111 -12.34 -15.76 5.12
C ILE A 111 -12.14 -14.23 5.13
N ALA A 112 -10.96 -13.72 5.53
CA ALA A 112 -10.75 -12.28 5.70
C ALA A 112 -9.46 -11.82 5.01
N THR A 113 -9.62 -10.88 4.08
CA THR A 113 -8.55 -10.15 3.39
C THR A 113 -8.37 -8.78 4.04
N GLU A 114 -7.13 -8.40 4.30
CA GLU A 114 -6.75 -7.07 4.80
C GLU A 114 -5.82 -6.43 3.78
N HIS A 115 -5.95 -5.12 3.54
CA HIS A 115 -4.99 -4.40 2.72
C HIS A 115 -3.74 -4.10 3.55
N VAL A 116 -2.58 -4.21 2.92
CA VAL A 116 -1.29 -3.78 3.48
C VAL A 116 -0.54 -2.96 2.44
N TRP A 117 0.30 -2.05 2.92
CA TRP A 117 1.36 -1.53 2.08
C TRP A 117 2.50 -2.54 2.03
N ALA A 118 2.95 -2.89 0.84
CA ALA A 118 4.02 -3.86 0.63
C ALA A 118 5.20 -3.21 -0.08
N CYS A 119 6.41 -3.43 0.44
CA CYS A 119 7.65 -3.08 -0.24
C CYS A 119 8.10 -4.24 -1.11
N ASP A 120 8.27 -4.01 -2.41
CA ASP A 120 8.76 -4.99 -3.37
C ASP A 120 10.28 -5.23 -3.27
N ALA A 121 11.02 -4.31 -2.63
CA ALA A 121 12.46 -4.39 -2.48
C ALA A 121 12.91 -5.15 -1.22
N CYS A 122 12.23 -4.97 -0.07
CA CYS A 122 12.60 -5.60 1.20
C CYS A 122 11.55 -6.57 1.77
N ASP A 123 10.50 -6.87 1.03
CA ASP A 123 9.40 -7.80 1.38
C ASP A 123 8.66 -7.44 2.71
N ARG A 124 8.83 -6.21 3.20
CA ARG A 124 8.16 -5.74 4.41
C ARG A 124 6.75 -5.27 4.10
N THR A 125 5.85 -5.52 5.04
CA THR A 125 4.49 -5.04 5.00
C THR A 125 4.20 -4.07 6.14
N TYR A 126 3.31 -3.11 5.87
CA TYR A 126 2.84 -2.10 6.81
C TYR A 126 1.31 -2.09 6.81
N PRO A 127 0.66 -1.81 7.96
CA PRO A 127 -0.80 -1.80 8.03
C PRO A 127 -1.40 -0.73 7.11
N TYR A 128 -2.36 -1.09 6.26
CA TYR A 128 -3.10 -0.10 5.46
C TYR A 128 -4.30 0.43 6.28
N PRO A 129 -4.41 1.73 6.52
CA PRO A 129 -5.49 2.29 7.34
C PRO A 129 -6.72 2.57 6.48
N ASP A 130 -7.44 1.50 6.09
CA ASP A 130 -8.63 1.56 5.21
C ASP A 130 -9.64 2.63 5.64
N GLU A 131 -9.88 2.80 6.94
CA GLU A 131 -10.85 3.76 7.49
C GLU A 131 -10.34 5.21 7.55
N GLU A 132 -9.03 5.41 7.73
CA GLU A 132 -8.44 6.74 7.99
C GLU A 132 -7.81 7.37 6.75
N ILE A 133 -7.37 6.56 5.78
CA ILE A 133 -6.69 7.03 4.57
C ILE A 133 -7.63 7.86 3.71
N GLY A 134 -8.92 7.47 3.63
CA GLY A 134 -9.98 8.18 2.92
C GLY A 134 -9.53 8.69 1.55
N ASP A 135 -9.56 10.02 1.38
CA ASP A 135 -9.14 10.77 0.19
C ASP A 135 -7.69 11.28 0.26
N GLY A 136 -6.88 10.80 1.19
CA GLY A 136 -5.50 11.26 1.43
C GLY A 136 -5.38 12.58 2.19
N THR A 137 -6.49 13.27 2.51
CA THR A 137 -6.44 14.62 3.10
C THR A 137 -5.82 14.67 4.50
N VAL A 138 -5.86 13.55 5.24
CA VAL A 138 -5.23 13.45 6.56
C VAL A 138 -3.70 13.63 6.44
N VAL A 139 -3.09 12.94 5.47
CA VAL A 139 -1.66 13.02 5.18
C VAL A 139 -1.29 14.41 4.67
N GLU A 140 -2.06 14.97 3.72
CA GLU A 140 -1.82 16.32 3.21
C GLU A 140 -1.85 17.38 4.32
N ARG A 141 -2.84 17.29 5.22
CA ARG A 141 -2.99 18.20 6.37
C ARG A 141 -1.84 18.07 7.36
N ALA A 142 -1.35 16.85 7.58
CA ALA A 142 -0.18 16.60 8.42
C ALA A 142 1.09 17.18 7.78
N MET A 143 1.30 16.94 6.49
CA MET A 143 2.46 17.44 5.74
C MET A 143 2.48 18.97 5.68
N LYS A 144 1.33 19.61 5.42
CA LYS A 144 1.22 21.08 5.43
C LYS A 144 1.64 21.68 6.78
N ARG A 145 1.26 21.03 7.89
CA ARG A 145 1.69 21.44 9.25
C ARG A 145 3.18 21.22 9.48
N ARG A 146 3.76 20.13 8.95
CA ARG A 146 5.21 19.84 9.02
C ARG A 146 6.02 20.90 8.28
N ILE A 147 5.65 21.19 7.03
CA ILE A 147 6.31 22.20 6.19
C ILE A 147 6.19 23.59 6.81
N LYS A 148 5.00 23.99 7.30
CA LYS A 148 4.81 25.28 7.98
C LYS A 148 5.81 25.45 9.13
N ARG A 149 5.93 24.45 10.01
CA ARG A 149 6.87 24.45 11.13
C ARG A 149 8.33 24.56 10.68
N LYS A 150 8.72 23.84 9.62
CA LYS A 150 10.09 23.90 9.05
C LYS A 150 10.42 25.29 8.52
N ARG A 151 9.46 25.94 7.84
CA ARG A 151 9.63 27.31 7.32
C ARG A 151 9.77 28.34 8.44
N GLU A 152 8.94 28.25 9.47
CA GLU A 152 9.01 29.14 10.64
C GLU A 152 10.36 28.99 11.36
N ALA A 153 10.86 27.77 11.51
CA ALA A 153 12.18 27.51 12.11
C ALA A 153 13.36 28.02 11.27
N ASN A 154 13.21 28.06 9.95
CA ASN A 154 14.24 28.59 9.04
C ASN A 154 14.22 30.12 8.93
N GLN A 155 13.10 30.78 9.25
CA GLN A 155 12.98 32.24 9.25
C GLN A 155 13.43 32.89 10.56
N SER A 156 13.53 32.12 11.64
CA SER A 156 13.99 32.58 12.95
C SER A 156 15.51 32.42 13.17
N ARG A 157 16.25 31.99 12.14
CA ARG A 157 17.71 31.91 12.08
C ARG A 157 18.27 32.98 11.15
#